data_AF-A0AAW5EMK0-F1
#
_entry.id   AF-A0AAW5EMK0-F1
#
_cell.length_a   1.000
_cell.length_b   1.000
_cell.length_c   1.000
_cell.angle_alpha   90.00
_cell.angle_beta   90.00
_cell.angle_gamma   90.00
#
_symmetry.space_group_name_H-M   'P 1'
#
loop_
_entity.id
_entity.type
_entity.pdbx_description
1 polymer ?
#
loop_
_entity_poly.entity_id
_entity_poly.type
_entity_poly.pdbx_seq_one_letter_code
_entity_poly.pdbx_strand_id
1 'polypeptide(L)'
;MPFITDEVKAKRAADINDRKKTLKTLRRNEISRFLKEGIPTLCEEARKAAVDAYLMTGKLPDEICIYDHDRRITSAVAGNPTCRKALLKRLQSLEEKIRDVEFRYVESNPWVTTPDPCVVVYFSNNQE
;
A
#
# COMPACT_ATOMS: atom_id res chain seq x y z
N MET A 1 43.11 27.98 6.65
CA MET A 1 42.39 27.23 5.59
C MET A 1 41.07 26.74 6.15
N PRO A 2 39.96 26.80 5.40
CA PRO A 2 38.69 26.23 5.84
C PRO A 2 38.75 24.70 5.87
N PHE A 3 38.25 24.10 6.94
CA PHE A 3 38.17 22.64 7.08
C PHE A 3 37.21 21.99 6.07
N ILE A 4 36.17 22.73 5.66
CA ILE A 4 35.25 22.30 4.61
C ILE A 4 35.72 22.89 3.28
N THR A 5 36.50 22.10 2.56
CA THR A 5 36.99 22.46 1.23
C THR A 5 35.92 22.19 0.16
N ASP A 6 36.12 22.74 -1.02
CA ASP A 6 35.26 22.46 -2.17
C ASP A 6 35.29 20.97 -2.55
N GLU A 7 36.41 20.27 -2.30
CA GLU A 7 36.50 18.82 -2.44
C GLU A 7 35.55 18.08 -1.47
N VAL A 8 35.50 18.49 -0.20
CA VAL A 8 34.59 17.90 0.80
C VAL A 8 33.12 18.15 0.41
N LYS A 9 32.79 19.35 -0.09
CA LYS A 9 31.45 19.68 -0.59
C LYS A 9 31.07 18.83 -1.81
N ALA A 10 32.00 18.66 -2.75
CA ALA A 10 31.79 17.84 -3.95
C ALA A 10 31.56 16.36 -3.58
N LYS A 11 32.37 15.80 -2.65
CA LYS A 11 32.18 14.44 -2.14
C LYS A 11 30.80 14.24 -1.52
N ARG A 12 30.33 15.20 -0.70
CA ARG A 12 28.98 15.15 -0.10
C ARG A 12 27.88 15.22 -1.16
N ALA A 13 28.02 16.06 -2.18
CA ALA A 13 27.04 16.17 -3.25
C ALA A 13 26.94 14.86 -4.07
N ALA A 14 28.08 14.23 -4.37
CA ALA A 14 28.13 12.94 -5.04
C ALA A 14 27.46 11.82 -4.23
N ASP A 15 27.76 11.72 -2.93
CA ASP A 15 27.14 10.77 -2.00
C ASP A 15 25.61 10.94 -1.92
N ILE A 16 25.13 12.18 -1.80
CA ILE A 16 23.69 12.47 -1.80
C ILE A 16 23.05 12.02 -3.11
N ASN A 17 23.71 12.24 -4.25
CA ASN A 17 23.17 11.85 -5.55
C ASN A 17 23.12 10.33 -5.71
N ASP A 18 24.17 9.62 -5.30
CA ASP A 18 24.21 8.16 -5.32
C ASP A 18 23.10 7.56 -4.43
N ARG A 19 22.96 8.05 -3.20
CA ARG A 19 21.90 7.62 -2.28
C ARG A 19 20.51 7.88 -2.86
N LYS A 20 20.29 9.03 -3.53
CA LYS A 20 19.03 9.33 -4.22
C LYS A 20 18.76 8.35 -5.36
N LYS A 21 19.78 7.97 -6.14
CA LYS A 21 19.66 6.98 -7.22
C LYS A 21 19.29 5.61 -6.67
N THR A 22 19.98 5.16 -5.62
CA THR A 22 19.69 3.89 -4.93
C THR A 22 18.27 3.87 -4.38
N LEU A 23 17.85 4.93 -3.69
CA LEU A 23 16.49 5.02 -3.15
C LEU A 23 15.42 5.00 -4.26
N LYS A 24 15.66 5.67 -5.39
CA LYS A 24 14.75 5.62 -6.55
C LYS A 24 14.61 4.20 -7.10
N THR A 25 15.71 3.46 -7.19
CA THR A 25 15.71 2.06 -7.63
C THR A 25 14.93 1.17 -6.66
N LEU A 26 15.18 1.30 -5.35
CA LEU A 26 14.45 0.54 -4.33
C LEU A 26 12.94 0.79 -4.40
N ARG A 27 12.51 2.06 -4.50
CA ARG A 27 11.10 2.42 -4.65
C ARG A 27 10.47 1.77 -5.89
N ARG A 28 11.17 1.75 -7.03
CA ARG A 28 10.69 1.10 -8.26
C ARG A 28 10.53 -0.42 -8.07
N ASN A 29 11.47 -1.06 -7.38
CA ASN A 29 11.41 -2.50 -7.11
C ASN A 29 10.25 -2.83 -6.18
N GLU A 30 10.02 -2.03 -5.13
CA GLU A 30 8.87 -2.19 -4.23
C GLU A 30 7.54 -2.06 -4.97
N ILE A 31 7.40 -1.02 -5.82
CA ILE A 31 6.21 -0.83 -6.67
C ILE A 31 6.01 -2.02 -7.61
N SER A 32 7.07 -2.46 -8.29
CA SER A 32 7.01 -3.59 -9.23
C SER A 32 6.57 -4.88 -8.53
N ARG A 33 7.15 -5.17 -7.36
CA ARG A 33 6.78 -6.31 -6.54
C ARG A 33 5.32 -6.22 -6.09
N PHE A 34 4.86 -5.05 -5.65
CA PHE A 34 3.47 -4.87 -5.26
C PHE A 34 2.50 -5.14 -6.41
N LEU A 35 2.79 -4.63 -7.62
CA LEU A 35 1.93 -4.87 -8.78
C LEU A 35 1.87 -6.36 -9.18
N LYS A 36 2.99 -7.08 -9.05
CA LYS A 36 3.10 -8.49 -9.45
C LYS A 36 2.55 -9.45 -8.39
N GLU A 37 2.85 -9.20 -7.13
CA GLU A 37 2.65 -10.14 -6.03
C GLU A 37 1.68 -9.59 -4.97
N GLY A 38 1.70 -8.29 -4.71
CA GLY A 38 0.81 -7.64 -3.74
C GLY A 38 -0.65 -7.65 -4.17
N ILE A 39 -0.93 -7.21 -5.40
CA ILE A 39 -2.30 -7.13 -5.92
C ILE A 39 -3.01 -8.50 -5.88
N PRO A 40 -2.44 -9.61 -6.42
CA PRO A 40 -3.12 -10.90 -6.38
C PRO A 40 -3.44 -11.36 -4.96
N THR A 41 -2.50 -11.23 -4.02
CA THR A 41 -2.71 -11.62 -2.62
C THR A 41 -3.83 -10.82 -1.98
N LEU A 42 -3.79 -9.49 -2.11
CA LEU A 42 -4.82 -8.61 -1.52
C LEU A 42 -6.21 -8.85 -2.14
N CYS A 43 -6.29 -9.18 -3.43
CA CYS A 43 -7.57 -9.52 -4.06
C CYS A 43 -8.17 -10.80 -3.47
N GLU A 44 -7.36 -11.83 -3.21
CA GLU A 44 -7.85 -13.07 -2.60
C GLU A 44 -8.28 -12.85 -1.15
N GLU A 45 -7.55 -12.03 -0.39
CA GLU A 45 -7.94 -11.67 0.98
C GLU A 45 -9.24 -10.86 1.01
N ALA A 46 -9.38 -9.88 0.10
CA ALA A 46 -10.61 -9.09 -0.04
C ALA A 46 -11.81 -9.98 -0.34
N ARG A 47 -11.64 -10.95 -1.25
CA ARG A 47 -12.67 -11.90 -1.63
C ARG A 47 -13.11 -12.73 -0.42
N LYS A 48 -12.17 -13.30 0.32
CA LYS A 48 -12.49 -14.11 1.52
C LYS A 48 -13.22 -13.29 2.56
N ALA A 49 -12.70 -12.12 2.90
CA ALA A 49 -13.30 -11.24 3.89
C ALA A 49 -14.72 -10.78 3.50
N ALA A 50 -14.95 -10.45 2.22
CA ALA A 50 -16.28 -10.07 1.75
C ALA A 50 -17.29 -11.23 1.81
N VAL A 51 -16.86 -12.43 1.41
CA VAL A 51 -17.70 -13.65 1.49
C VAL A 51 -18.03 -13.98 2.94
N ASP A 52 -17.04 -13.99 3.82
CA ASP A 52 -17.23 -14.30 5.24
C ASP A 52 -18.18 -13.28 5.90
N ALA A 53 -18.01 -11.99 5.61
CA ALA A 53 -18.89 -10.93 6.11
C ALA A 53 -20.34 -11.11 5.62
N TYR A 54 -20.53 -11.48 4.35
CA TYR A 54 -21.85 -11.73 3.78
C TYR A 54 -22.51 -12.97 4.41
N LEU A 55 -21.77 -14.07 4.58
CA LEU A 55 -22.28 -15.29 5.22
C LEU A 55 -22.74 -15.04 6.66
N MET A 56 -22.06 -14.14 7.37
CA MET A 56 -22.36 -13.79 8.76
C MET A 56 -23.56 -12.83 8.90
N THR A 57 -23.70 -11.86 8.01
CA THR A 57 -24.64 -10.75 8.17
C THR A 57 -25.80 -10.75 7.17
N GLY A 58 -25.71 -11.57 6.13
CA GLY A 58 -26.64 -11.63 5.01
C GLY A 58 -26.59 -10.39 4.09
N LYS A 59 -25.61 -9.50 4.27
CA LYS A 59 -25.46 -8.26 3.51
C LYS A 59 -24.00 -8.02 3.16
N LEU A 60 -23.78 -7.30 2.06
CA LEU A 60 -22.44 -6.84 1.72
C LEU A 60 -22.06 -5.73 2.73
N PRO A 61 -20.86 -5.75 3.33
CA PRO A 61 -20.43 -4.71 4.23
C PRO A 61 -20.16 -3.39 3.47
N ASP A 62 -20.29 -2.26 4.15
CA ASP A 62 -19.93 -0.94 3.58
C ASP A 62 -18.43 -0.86 3.28
N GLU A 63 -17.62 -1.45 4.15
CA GLU A 63 -16.17 -1.55 4.00
C GLU A 63 -15.64 -2.84 4.64
N ILE A 64 -14.49 -3.30 4.13
CA ILE A 64 -13.67 -4.31 4.78
C ILE A 64 -12.24 -3.79 4.95
N CYS A 65 -11.58 -4.22 6.01
CA CYS A 65 -10.19 -3.90 6.29
C CYS A 65 -9.33 -5.17 6.17
N ILE A 66 -8.28 -5.10 5.35
CA ILE A 66 -7.36 -6.20 5.08
C ILE A 66 -5.98 -5.80 5.61
N TYR A 67 -5.51 -6.50 6.64
CA TYR A 67 -4.22 -6.24 7.25
C TYR A 67 -3.10 -6.89 6.45
N ASP A 68 -2.12 -6.08 6.05
CA ASP A 68 -0.96 -6.54 5.29
C ASP A 68 0.20 -6.85 6.23
N HIS A 69 0.10 -8.00 6.88
CA HIS A 69 1.14 -8.51 7.79
C HIS A 69 2.48 -8.79 7.08
N ASP A 70 2.43 -9.07 5.78
CA ASP A 70 3.61 -9.27 4.92
C ASP A 70 4.32 -7.96 4.54
N ARG A 71 3.75 -6.80 4.90
CA ARG A 71 4.29 -5.46 4.62
C ARG A 71 4.58 -5.21 3.13
N ARG A 72 3.70 -5.70 2.26
CA ARG A 72 3.69 -5.46 0.81
C ARG A 72 3.34 -4.01 0.47
N ILE A 73 2.58 -3.34 1.33
CA ILE A 73 2.17 -1.93 1.29
C ILE A 73 3.22 -1.10 2.02
N THR A 74 4.39 -0.96 1.39
CA THR A 74 5.45 -0.07 1.88
C THR A 74 5.01 1.39 1.72
N SER A 75 5.74 2.32 2.35
CA SER A 75 5.49 3.76 2.14
C SER A 75 5.61 4.18 0.67
N ALA A 76 6.44 3.48 -0.12
CA ALA A 76 6.55 3.76 -1.56
C ALA A 76 5.28 3.34 -2.32
N VAL A 77 4.60 2.29 -1.88
CA VAL A 77 3.35 1.80 -2.47
C VAL A 77 2.17 2.63 -1.99
N ALA A 78 2.06 2.87 -0.67
CA ALA A 78 0.97 3.65 -0.07
C ALA A 78 0.91 5.08 -0.65
N GLY A 79 2.08 5.69 -0.87
CA GLY A 79 2.18 7.01 -1.50
C GLY A 79 2.06 7.01 -3.03
N ASN A 80 1.78 5.87 -3.68
CA ASN A 80 1.74 5.76 -5.13
C ASN A 80 0.31 5.63 -5.68
N PRO A 81 -0.20 6.64 -6.41
CA PRO A 81 -1.56 6.61 -6.95
C PRO A 81 -1.76 5.54 -8.02
N THR A 82 -0.71 5.14 -8.74
CA THR A 82 -0.77 4.06 -9.73
C THR A 82 -1.00 2.71 -9.06
N CYS A 83 -0.34 2.45 -7.93
CA CYS A 83 -0.56 1.23 -7.14
C CYS A 83 -2.01 1.15 -6.65
N ARG A 84 -2.53 2.24 -6.07
CA ARG A 84 -3.92 2.32 -5.61
C ARG A 84 -4.91 2.06 -6.76
N LYS A 85 -4.74 2.75 -7.90
CA LYS A 85 -5.60 2.59 -9.08
C LYS A 85 -5.53 1.17 -9.67
N ALA A 86 -4.34 0.57 -9.69
CA ALA A 86 -4.17 -0.79 -10.19
C ALA A 86 -4.89 -1.81 -9.30
N LEU A 87 -4.76 -1.68 -7.98
CA LEU A 87 -5.48 -2.53 -7.03
C LEU A 87 -7.00 -2.36 -7.18
N LEU A 88 -7.49 -1.11 -7.20
CA LEU A 88 -8.92 -0.82 -7.38
C LEU A 88 -9.46 -1.45 -8.67
N LYS A 89 -8.79 -1.23 -9.79
CA LYS A 89 -9.21 -1.78 -11.08
C LYS A 89 -9.28 -3.31 -11.06
N ARG A 90 -8.31 -3.96 -10.39
CA ARG A 90 -8.32 -5.42 -10.29
C ARG A 90 -9.46 -5.91 -9.41
N LEU A 91 -9.69 -5.27 -8.28
CA LEU A 91 -10.81 -5.58 -7.39
C LEU A 91 -12.17 -5.38 -8.07
N GLN A 92 -12.36 -4.27 -8.79
CA GLN A 92 -13.57 -4.00 -9.57
C GLN A 92 -13.83 -5.03 -10.67
N SER A 93 -12.77 -5.63 -11.24
CA SER A 93 -12.94 -6.73 -12.19
C SER A 93 -13.42 -8.05 -11.55
N LEU A 94 -13.36 -8.15 -10.22
CA LEU A 94 -13.81 -9.30 -9.44
C LEU A 94 -15.18 -9.06 -8.79
N GLU A 95 -15.44 -7.83 -8.34
CA GLU A 95 -16.70 -7.40 -7.73
C GLU A 95 -17.02 -5.96 -8.14
N GLU A 96 -18.09 -5.79 -8.92
CA GLU A 96 -18.50 -4.50 -9.49
C GLU A 96 -18.93 -3.50 -8.42
N LYS A 97 -19.45 -3.99 -7.28
CA LYS A 97 -19.85 -3.13 -6.17
C LYS A 97 -18.67 -2.47 -5.46
N ILE A 98 -17.41 -2.79 -5.79
CA ILE A 98 -16.26 -2.11 -5.18
C ILE A 98 -16.16 -0.67 -5.71
N ARG A 99 -16.30 0.28 -4.80
CA ARG A 99 -16.30 1.72 -5.09
C ARG A 99 -14.90 2.31 -5.06
N ASP A 100 -14.14 1.97 -4.02
CA ASP A 100 -12.84 2.58 -3.77
C ASP A 100 -11.95 1.69 -2.89
N VAL A 101 -10.65 2.01 -2.85
CA VAL A 101 -9.69 1.45 -1.90
C VAL A 101 -8.79 2.51 -1.31
N GLU A 102 -8.41 2.35 -0.05
CA GLU A 102 -7.46 3.21 0.65
C GLU A 102 -6.35 2.39 1.30
N PHE A 103 -5.12 2.91 1.28
CA PHE A 103 -4.04 2.40 2.10
C PHE A 103 -4.02 3.17 3.42
N ARG A 104 -4.15 2.48 4.55
CA ARG A 104 -4.10 3.08 5.88
C ARG A 104 -3.00 2.43 6.72
N TYR A 105 -2.53 3.17 7.71
CA TYR A 105 -1.78 2.63 8.83
C TYR A 105 -2.74 2.70 10.02
N VAL A 106 -3.24 1.56 10.48
CA VAL A 106 -4.16 1.55 11.63
C VAL A 106 -3.38 2.04 12.84
N GLU A 107 -3.83 3.09 13.54
CA GLU A 107 -3.06 3.65 14.65
C GLU A 107 -2.56 2.56 15.61
N SER A 108 -1.26 2.57 15.87
CA SER A 108 -0.65 1.56 16.72
C SER A 108 -1.22 1.66 18.12
N ASN A 109 -1.73 0.55 18.63
CA ASN A 109 -1.79 0.32 20.07
C ASN A 109 -0.45 0.80 20.68
N PRO A 110 -0.44 1.58 21.78
CA PRO A 110 0.80 2.06 22.43
C PRO A 110 1.82 0.96 22.76
N TRP A 111 1.41 -0.32 22.74
CA TRP A 111 2.27 -1.49 22.91
C TRP A 111 2.85 -2.08 21.60
N VAL A 112 2.53 -1.51 20.43
CA VAL A 112 2.94 -2.01 19.10
C VAL A 112 3.85 -0.97 18.42
N THR A 113 5.10 -1.34 18.16
CA THR A 113 6.16 -0.42 17.69
C THR A 113 5.99 0.06 16.25
N THR A 114 5.25 -0.67 15.42
CA THR A 114 4.90 -0.23 14.06
C THR A 114 3.50 -0.74 13.72
N PRO A 115 2.54 0.15 13.40
CA PRO A 115 1.23 -0.28 12.98
C PRO A 115 1.32 -1.03 11.65
N ASP A 116 0.62 -2.15 11.55
CA ASP A 116 0.55 -2.88 10.29
C ASP A 116 -0.23 -2.04 9.27
N PRO A 117 0.30 -1.90 8.03
CA PRO A 117 -0.46 -1.29 6.98
C PRO A 117 -1.70 -2.14 6.67
N CYS A 118 -2.78 -1.49 6.26
CA CYS A 118 -3.97 -2.17 5.80
C CYS A 118 -4.52 -1.54 4.52
N VAL A 119 -5.28 -2.34 3.78
CA VAL A 119 -6.15 -1.86 2.70
C VAL A 119 -7.57 -1.80 3.24
N VAL A 120 -8.20 -0.65 3.13
CA VAL A 120 -9.65 -0.53 3.28
C VAL A 120 -10.27 -0.62 1.90
N VAL A 121 -11.20 -1.55 1.70
CA VAL A 121 -11.98 -1.71 0.46
C VAL A 121 -13.40 -1.28 0.75
N TYR A 122 -13.89 -0.30 -0.01
CA TYR A 122 -15.23 0.24 0.14
C TYR A 122 -16.16 -0.33 -0.92
N PHE A 123 -17.34 -0.73 -0.50
CA PHE A 123 -18.41 -1.16 -1.40
C PHE A 123 -19.42 -0.03 -1.60
N SER A 124 -20.07 -0.03 -2.76
CA SER A 124 -21.22 0.79 -3.06
C SER A 124 -22.42 0.20 -2.34
N ASN A 125 -23.06 1.01 -1.51
CA ASN A 125 -24.25 0.61 -0.79
C ASN A 125 -25.45 0.73 -1.73
N ASN A 126 -25.59 -0.23 -2.65
CA ASN A 126 -26.82 -0.35 -3.44
C ASN A 126 -27.83 -1.17 -2.62
N GLN A 127 -28.23 -0.65 -1.46
CA GLN A 127 -29.53 -1.00 -0.90
C GLN A 127 -30.57 -0.18 -1.68
N GLU A 128 -30.94 -0.67 -2.86
CA GLU A 128 -32.26 -0.39 -3.46
C GLU A 128 -33.24 -1.48 -3.06
#